data_AF-A0A3D9XQ16-F1
#
_entry.id   AF-A0A3D9XQ16-F1
#
_cell.length_a   1.000
_cell.length_b   1.000
_cell.length_c   1.000
_cell.angle_alpha   90.00
_cell.angle_beta   90.00
_cell.angle_gamma   90.00
#
_symmetry.space_group_name_H-M   'P 1'
#
loop_
_entity.id
_entity.type
_entity.pdbx_description
1 polymer ?
#
loop_
_entity_poly.entity_id
_entity_poly.type
_entity_poly.pdbx_seq_one_letter_code
_entity_poly.pdbx_strand_id
1 'polypeptide(L)'
;MSFNHAGDNHCGPAGPDCEKMIFLGKLPDMDPWELVPGAGRASTILAGASFGSQADPLSRQLVEVSAVDLDQDGIIRTNGPFGFLAEPIRHDADGDGNIASYKVDSTFVVKNTAVTFANPDGSQETLVLPVRIMQDTAGNAFLMPPPKGASLQEVEALTTRPIVSVSFPAGAGNYALDYHGIFTDRHCFPCFVRGTLIETEQGPRPVEELTPGMLVVTSDNGLQPVRWIGSRVLGSKALDASPNLRPIRIRAGALGKGLPLRNLVVSPQHRVLVRSRIALKMFGTPEVLVAAKQLLQIDGIDIADDLPSVEYFHFLFDQHEIVLSEGAETESLHTGPEALKSVGRQAQAEIFALFPELRDRPEDEVPVGARVLASGRMGRKLAVRHAQHRKTLVQ
;
A
#
# COMPACT_ATOMS: atom_id res chain seq x y z
N MET A 1 -24.42 2.86 -37.79
CA MET A 1 -23.12 3.52 -38.03
C MET A 1 -22.43 3.64 -36.69
N SER A 2 -21.37 2.86 -36.51
CA SER A 2 -20.53 2.85 -35.32
C SER A 2 -19.74 4.15 -35.21
N PHE A 3 -19.63 4.70 -34.01
CA PHE A 3 -18.38 5.30 -33.55
C PHE A 3 -18.07 4.77 -32.17
N ASN A 4 -16.87 4.21 -32.09
CA ASN A 4 -16.26 3.48 -30.99
C ASN A 4 -15.13 4.36 -30.44
N HIS A 5 -14.90 4.28 -29.14
CA HIS A 5 -13.62 4.46 -28.43
C HIS A 5 -12.85 5.80 -28.54
N ALA A 6 -12.90 6.56 -27.43
CA ALA A 6 -11.76 7.16 -26.73
C ALA A 6 -12.22 7.24 -25.26
N GLY A 7 -11.56 6.68 -24.25
CA GLY A 7 -10.13 6.69 -24.01
C GLY A 7 -9.75 7.81 -23.04
N ASP A 8 -10.55 8.05 -21.98
CA ASP A 8 -10.25 9.03 -20.94
C ASP A 8 -9.09 8.54 -20.06
N ASN A 9 -7.87 8.69 -20.59
CA ASN A 9 -6.60 8.55 -19.89
C ASN A 9 -6.24 9.88 -19.21
N HIS A 10 -7.08 10.37 -18.30
CA HIS A 10 -6.76 11.54 -17.49
C HIS A 10 -6.67 11.14 -16.02
N CYS A 11 -5.53 11.47 -15.41
CA CYS A 11 -5.31 11.45 -13.98
C CYS A 11 -6.26 12.47 -13.31
N GLY A 12 -7.46 12.02 -12.94
CA GLY A 12 -8.27 12.62 -11.87
C GLY A 12 -7.70 12.24 -10.50
N PRO A 13 -8.27 12.70 -9.36
CA PRO A 13 -7.60 12.89 -8.06
C PRO A 13 -7.11 11.61 -7.34
N ALA A 14 -6.14 10.95 -7.97
CA ALA A 14 -5.30 9.81 -7.63
C ALA A 14 -5.98 8.43 -7.56
N GLY A 15 -5.95 7.73 -8.72
CA GLY A 15 -6.08 6.27 -8.81
C GLY A 15 -4.90 5.53 -8.16
N PRO A 16 -4.95 4.18 -8.09
CA PRO A 16 -4.02 3.36 -7.30
C PRO A 16 -2.53 3.42 -7.71
N ASP A 17 -2.19 4.00 -8.87
CA ASP A 17 -0.87 3.83 -9.50
C ASP A 17 -0.11 5.15 -9.74
N CYS A 18 -0.48 6.27 -9.09
CA CYS A 18 0.19 7.58 -9.25
C CYS A 18 1.06 7.95 -8.03
N GLU A 19 2.34 8.26 -8.26
CA GLU A 19 3.30 8.69 -7.24
C GLU A 19 3.77 10.14 -7.48
N LYS A 20 3.85 10.95 -6.42
CA LYS A 20 4.56 12.23 -6.49
C LYS A 20 6.03 12.00 -6.19
N MET A 21 6.88 12.31 -7.16
CA MET A 21 8.33 12.22 -7.06
C MET A 21 8.93 13.62 -7.22
N ILE A 22 10.16 13.82 -6.73
CA ILE A 22 10.89 15.07 -6.92
C ILE A 22 11.80 14.91 -8.13
N PHE A 23 11.62 15.73 -9.15
CA PHE A 23 12.48 15.75 -10.33
C PHE A 23 13.83 16.38 -9.99
N LEU A 24 14.89 15.63 -10.24
CA LEU A 24 16.29 16.06 -10.03
C LEU A 24 16.91 16.63 -11.32
N GLY A 25 16.21 16.49 -12.45
CA GLY A 25 16.69 16.92 -13.75
C GLY A 25 17.02 15.74 -14.67
N LYS A 26 17.50 16.09 -15.87
CA LYS A 26 17.97 15.13 -16.87
C LYS A 26 19.44 14.81 -16.65
N LEU A 27 19.74 13.57 -16.31
CA LEU A 27 21.08 13.09 -15.99
C LEU A 27 21.59 12.11 -17.05
N PRO A 28 22.92 11.92 -17.16
CA PRO A 28 23.48 10.85 -17.98
C PRO A 28 22.92 9.49 -17.55
N ASP A 29 22.84 8.58 -18.51
CA ASP A 29 22.40 7.19 -18.31
C ASP A 29 23.22 6.49 -17.20
N MET A 30 22.51 6.00 -16.19
CA MET A 30 23.07 5.35 -15.02
C MET A 30 23.16 3.82 -15.14
N ASP A 31 22.46 3.20 -16.10
CA ASP A 31 22.53 1.76 -16.40
C ASP A 31 22.73 1.49 -17.91
N PRO A 32 23.88 1.87 -18.50
CA PRO A 32 24.12 1.64 -19.92
C PRO A 32 24.37 0.16 -20.28
N TRP A 33 24.39 -0.75 -19.30
CA TRP A 33 24.70 -2.16 -19.48
C TRP A 33 23.49 -3.04 -19.17
N GLU A 34 22.49 -2.95 -20.03
CA GLU A 34 21.20 -3.67 -19.98
C GLU A 34 21.29 -5.21 -19.86
N LEU A 35 22.47 -5.80 -20.04
CA LEU A 35 22.72 -7.24 -19.86
C LEU A 35 23.11 -7.60 -18.41
N VAL A 36 23.39 -6.60 -17.58
CA VAL A 36 23.74 -6.75 -16.16
C VAL A 36 22.77 -5.87 -15.37
N PRO A 37 21.93 -6.42 -14.50
CA PRO A 37 20.98 -5.62 -13.73
C PRO A 37 21.65 -4.52 -12.89
N GLY A 38 21.16 -3.28 -12.96
CA GLY A 38 21.32 -2.25 -11.94
C GLY A 38 22.16 -1.05 -12.37
N ALA A 39 22.07 0.06 -11.62
CA ALA A 39 22.65 1.35 -11.99
C ALA A 39 24.20 1.44 -11.88
N GLY A 40 24.93 0.72 -12.72
CA GLY A 40 26.40 0.58 -12.68
C GLY A 40 27.18 1.89 -12.76
N ARG A 41 26.58 2.99 -13.25
CA ARG A 41 27.18 4.33 -13.31
C ARG A 41 26.61 5.33 -12.31
N ALA A 42 25.61 4.96 -11.51
CA ALA A 42 24.98 5.86 -10.54
C ALA A 42 25.99 6.54 -9.62
N SER A 43 26.95 5.78 -9.08
CA SER A 43 27.99 6.35 -8.20
C SER A 43 28.97 7.28 -8.92
N THR A 44 29.18 7.11 -10.23
CA THR A 44 30.05 8.01 -11.01
C THR A 44 29.35 9.34 -11.32
N ILE A 45 28.03 9.30 -11.47
CA ILE A 45 27.21 10.45 -11.87
C ILE A 45 26.77 11.28 -10.66
N LEU A 46 26.37 10.62 -9.57
CA LEU A 46 25.79 11.29 -8.40
C LEU A 46 26.79 11.55 -7.27
N ALA A 47 27.94 10.88 -7.21
CA ALA A 47 28.83 11.02 -6.05
C ALA A 47 29.31 12.47 -5.88
N GLY A 48 29.01 13.07 -4.72
CA GLY A 48 29.32 14.46 -4.42
C GLY A 48 28.42 15.48 -5.12
N ALA A 49 27.46 15.05 -5.94
CA ALA A 49 26.48 15.94 -6.55
C ALA A 49 25.46 16.43 -5.52
N SER A 50 24.98 17.66 -5.70
CA SER A 50 23.91 18.25 -4.89
C SER A 50 22.86 18.86 -5.79
N PHE A 51 21.60 18.75 -5.36
CA PHE A 51 20.43 19.24 -6.10
C PHE A 51 19.55 20.07 -5.17
N GLY A 52 18.96 21.13 -5.72
CA GLY A 52 18.17 22.10 -4.97
C GLY A 52 19.00 23.11 -4.18
N SER A 53 18.35 24.19 -3.79
CA SER A 53 18.93 25.25 -2.97
C SER A 53 17.84 25.98 -2.20
N GLN A 54 18.23 26.91 -1.32
CA GLN A 54 17.25 27.77 -0.64
C GLN A 54 16.46 28.65 -1.63
N ALA A 55 17.09 29.09 -2.73
CA ALA A 55 16.45 29.91 -3.75
C ALA A 55 15.50 29.08 -4.64
N ASP A 56 15.90 27.85 -4.94
CA ASP A 56 15.15 26.89 -5.74
C ASP A 56 15.04 25.54 -5.02
N PRO A 57 14.11 25.41 -4.06
CA PRO A 57 13.99 24.22 -3.24
C PRO A 57 13.35 23.07 -4.03
N LEU A 58 13.87 21.85 -3.84
CA LEU A 58 13.38 20.64 -4.52
C LEU A 58 11.89 20.35 -4.30
N SER A 59 11.31 20.82 -3.19
CA SER A 59 9.87 20.73 -2.93
C SER A 59 8.99 21.43 -3.97
N ARG A 60 9.56 22.29 -4.83
CA ARG A 60 8.86 22.88 -5.98
C ARG A 60 8.92 22.01 -7.24
N GLN A 61 9.81 21.03 -7.28
CA GLN A 61 10.06 20.16 -8.44
C GLN A 61 9.24 18.86 -8.34
N LEU A 62 8.01 18.93 -7.82
CA LEU A 62 7.14 17.76 -7.68
C LEU A 62 6.51 17.40 -9.02
N VAL A 63 6.78 16.18 -9.48
CA VAL A 63 6.22 15.60 -10.70
C VAL A 63 5.34 14.41 -10.33
N GLU A 64 4.17 14.34 -10.95
CA GLU A 64 3.30 13.18 -10.85
C GLU A 64 3.73 12.12 -11.87
N VAL A 65 4.08 10.94 -11.36
CA VAL A 65 4.52 9.78 -12.15
C VAL A 65 3.49 8.69 -12.00
N SER A 66 2.78 8.36 -13.09
CA SER A 66 1.84 7.25 -13.13
C SER A 66 2.56 5.98 -13.58
N ALA A 67 2.58 4.97 -12.73
CA ALA A 67 2.96 3.62 -13.06
C ALA A 67 1.81 2.89 -13.75
N VAL A 68 2.10 2.05 -14.74
CA VAL A 68 1.10 1.22 -15.42
C VAL A 68 1.50 -0.24 -15.27
N ASP A 69 0.99 -0.86 -14.22
CA ASP A 69 1.18 -2.29 -13.94
C ASP A 69 0.24 -3.10 -14.85
N LEU A 70 0.79 -3.57 -15.97
CA LEU A 70 0.10 -4.29 -17.03
C LEU A 70 -0.19 -5.74 -16.64
N ASP A 71 0.71 -6.38 -15.88
CA ASP A 71 0.57 -7.77 -15.46
C ASP A 71 -0.04 -7.94 -14.07
N GLN A 72 -0.23 -6.83 -13.35
CA GLN A 72 -0.82 -6.73 -12.00
C GLN A 72 0.00 -7.47 -10.94
N ASP A 73 1.31 -7.60 -11.13
CA ASP A 73 2.21 -8.26 -10.18
C ASP A 73 2.67 -7.34 -9.02
N GLY A 74 2.33 -6.05 -9.10
CA GLY A 74 2.64 -5.02 -8.11
C GLY A 74 4.04 -4.40 -8.25
N ILE A 75 4.74 -4.67 -9.36
CA ILE A 75 6.14 -4.29 -9.59
C ILE A 75 6.35 -3.75 -11.01
N ILE A 76 6.59 -2.45 -11.14
CA ILE A 76 7.05 -1.87 -12.41
C ILE A 76 8.50 -2.24 -12.66
N ARG A 77 8.71 -3.16 -13.60
CA ARG A 77 10.03 -3.70 -13.96
C ARG A 77 10.88 -2.70 -14.74
N THR A 78 12.18 -2.74 -14.49
CA THR A 78 13.18 -1.96 -15.24
C THR A 78 13.40 -2.54 -16.66
N ASN A 79 14.01 -1.75 -17.53
CA ASN A 79 14.35 -2.10 -18.92
C ASN A 79 15.55 -3.06 -19.09
N GLY A 80 16.11 -3.61 -18.01
CA GLY A 80 17.31 -4.47 -17.99
C GLY A 80 17.22 -5.80 -18.78
N PRO A 81 17.84 -6.92 -18.34
CA PRO A 81 18.04 -8.09 -19.22
C PRO A 81 16.75 -8.78 -19.72
N PHE A 82 15.60 -8.41 -19.14
CA PHE A 82 14.26 -8.78 -19.60
C PHE A 82 13.42 -7.56 -19.99
N GLY A 83 13.99 -6.52 -20.62
CA GLY A 83 13.34 -5.24 -20.92
C GLY A 83 12.08 -5.28 -21.82
N PHE A 84 11.72 -6.47 -22.31
CA PHE A 84 10.42 -6.76 -22.93
C PHE A 84 9.29 -6.92 -21.90
N LEU A 85 9.60 -7.18 -20.62
CA LEU A 85 8.69 -7.17 -19.48
C LEU A 85 8.64 -5.79 -18.79
N ALA A 86 9.40 -4.81 -19.27
CA ALA A 86 9.40 -3.47 -18.67
C ALA A 86 8.07 -2.78 -18.92
N GLU A 87 7.50 -2.26 -17.85
CA GLU A 87 6.19 -1.64 -17.85
C GLU A 87 6.28 -0.12 -17.96
N PRO A 88 5.27 0.54 -18.56
CA PRO A 88 5.37 1.96 -18.79
C PRO A 88 5.12 2.77 -17.52
N ILE A 89 5.91 3.83 -17.36
CA ILE A 89 5.58 4.97 -16.50
C ILE A 89 5.16 6.15 -17.39
N ARG A 90 4.40 7.09 -16.84
CA ARG A 90 4.05 8.34 -17.53
C ARG A 90 4.19 9.53 -16.62
N HIS A 91 4.70 10.63 -17.15
CA HIS A 91 4.83 11.90 -16.42
C HIS A 91 5.05 13.07 -17.39
N ASP A 92 4.88 14.28 -16.88
CA ASP A 92 5.22 15.55 -17.52
C ASP A 92 6.31 16.22 -16.65
N ALA A 93 7.57 15.80 -16.85
CA ALA A 93 8.68 16.26 -16.01
C ALA A 93 9.35 17.52 -16.58
N ASP A 94 9.20 17.77 -17.88
CA ASP A 94 9.65 18.98 -18.56
C ASP A 94 8.64 20.13 -18.45
N GLY A 95 7.42 19.86 -17.99
CA GLY A 95 6.41 20.88 -17.68
C GLY A 95 5.80 21.50 -18.93
N ASP A 96 5.81 20.76 -20.05
CA ASP A 96 5.30 21.23 -21.35
C ASP A 96 3.77 21.05 -21.48
N GLY A 97 3.15 20.42 -20.49
CA GLY A 97 1.73 20.11 -20.44
C GLY A 97 1.35 18.78 -21.10
N ASN A 98 2.32 18.02 -21.62
CA ASN A 98 2.12 16.73 -22.28
C ASN A 98 2.66 15.58 -21.42
N ILE A 99 1.75 14.73 -20.95
CA ILE A 99 2.13 13.50 -20.25
C ILE A 99 2.69 12.50 -21.27
N ALA A 100 4.01 12.29 -21.23
CA ALA A 100 4.72 11.34 -22.08
C ALA A 100 4.88 9.99 -21.38
N SER A 101 5.06 8.92 -22.17
CA SER A 101 5.27 7.56 -21.66
C SER A 101 6.73 7.16 -21.79
N TYR A 102 7.28 6.60 -20.73
CA TYR A 102 8.65 6.14 -20.62
C TYR A 102 8.69 4.73 -20.02
N LYS A 103 9.87 4.12 -20.01
CA LYS A 103 10.16 2.93 -19.20
C LYS A 103 11.07 3.33 -18.05
N VAL A 104 10.98 2.60 -16.95
CA VAL A 104 11.96 2.70 -15.88
C VAL A 104 13.27 2.13 -16.39
N ASP A 105 14.31 2.95 -16.38
CA ASP A 105 15.66 2.54 -16.75
C ASP A 105 16.32 1.86 -15.56
N SER A 106 16.49 2.61 -14.47
CA SER A 106 17.18 2.11 -13.30
C SER A 106 16.56 2.62 -12.00
N THR A 107 16.61 1.79 -10.96
CA THR A 107 16.27 2.17 -9.59
C THR A 107 17.39 1.75 -8.64
N PHE A 108 17.66 2.56 -7.62
CA PHE A 108 18.67 2.25 -6.61
C PHE A 108 18.49 3.07 -5.33
N VAL A 109 19.14 2.62 -4.25
CA VAL A 109 19.18 3.31 -2.96
C VAL A 109 20.53 3.96 -2.76
N VAL A 110 20.55 5.22 -2.34
CA VAL A 110 21.77 5.92 -1.91
C VAL A 110 21.73 6.13 -0.40
N LYS A 111 22.57 5.39 0.32
CA LYS A 111 22.76 5.52 1.77
C LYS A 111 23.49 6.82 2.10
N ASN A 112 23.43 7.25 3.35
CA ASN A 112 24.20 8.40 3.86
C ASN A 112 23.99 9.69 3.05
N THR A 113 22.79 9.91 2.51
CA THR A 113 22.47 11.12 1.75
C THR A 113 22.07 12.22 2.72
N ALA A 114 22.69 13.39 2.58
CA ALA A 114 22.31 14.57 3.36
C ALA A 114 21.10 15.23 2.70
N VAL A 115 19.99 15.29 3.43
CA VAL A 115 18.72 15.89 2.97
C VAL A 115 18.41 17.08 3.86
N THR A 116 18.26 18.25 3.26
CA THR A 116 17.96 19.49 3.96
C THR A 116 16.49 19.82 3.82
N PHE A 117 15.82 20.03 4.96
CA PHE A 117 14.40 20.31 5.08
C PHE A 117 14.17 21.74 5.53
N ALA A 118 13.06 22.33 5.10
CA ALA A 118 12.55 23.57 5.68
C ALA A 118 11.57 23.26 6.82
N ASN A 119 11.77 23.90 7.97
CA ASN A 119 10.86 23.84 9.11
C ASN A 119 9.79 24.95 9.02
N PRO A 120 8.64 24.79 9.70
CA PRO A 120 7.56 25.79 9.68
C PRO A 120 7.95 27.17 10.19
N ASP A 121 8.96 27.25 11.06
CA ASP A 121 9.52 28.49 11.61
C ASP A 121 10.52 29.19 10.67
N GLY A 122 10.76 28.62 9.48
CA GLY A 122 11.71 29.13 8.49
C GLY A 122 13.16 28.69 8.71
N SER A 123 13.44 27.94 9.77
CA SER A 123 14.75 27.30 9.96
C SER A 123 14.93 26.11 9.01
N GLN A 124 16.17 25.63 8.86
CA GLN A 124 16.48 24.43 8.09
C GLN A 124 17.12 23.38 9.00
N GLU A 125 16.82 22.12 8.72
CA GLU A 125 17.45 20.97 9.36
C GLU A 125 17.99 20.03 8.28
N THR A 126 19.22 19.56 8.44
CA THR A 126 19.81 18.54 7.58
C THR A 126 19.86 17.21 8.32
N LEU A 127 19.26 16.17 7.73
CA LEU A 127 19.34 14.80 8.22
C LEU A 127 20.10 13.93 7.23
N VAL A 128 20.80 12.92 7.74
CA VAL A 128 21.50 11.92 6.93
C VAL A 128 20.66 10.65 6.89
N LEU A 129 20.15 10.31 5.72
CA LEU A 129 19.21 9.19 5.55
C LEU A 129 19.35 8.52 4.17
N PRO A 130 18.90 7.26 4.03
CA PRO A 130 18.84 6.60 2.73
C PRO A 130 17.75 7.22 1.85
N VAL A 131 18.06 7.46 0.58
CA VAL A 131 17.09 7.91 -0.42
C VAL A 131 17.02 6.95 -1.60
N ARG A 132 15.92 7.01 -2.35
CA ARG A 132 15.70 6.18 -3.54
C ARG A 132 15.69 7.05 -4.78
N ILE A 133 16.35 6.56 -5.81
CA ILE A 133 16.44 7.22 -7.11
C ILE A 133 15.84 6.31 -8.16
N MET A 134 15.08 6.92 -9.07
CA MET A 134 14.63 6.30 -10.31
C MET A 134 15.12 7.15 -11.48
N GLN A 135 15.62 6.50 -12.52
CA GLN A 135 15.85 7.13 -13.82
C GLN A 135 14.97 6.44 -14.86
N ASP A 136 14.42 7.22 -15.78
CA ASP A 136 13.71 6.70 -16.95
C ASP A 136 14.64 6.54 -18.17
N THR A 137 14.14 5.90 -19.22
CA THR A 137 14.90 5.68 -20.47
C THR A 137 15.29 6.94 -21.24
N ALA A 138 14.72 8.10 -20.87
CA ALA A 138 15.08 9.39 -21.45
C ALA A 138 16.15 10.13 -20.62
N GLY A 139 16.53 9.59 -19.45
CA GLY A 139 17.49 10.17 -18.53
C GLY A 139 16.87 11.08 -17.47
N ASN A 140 15.54 11.18 -17.38
CA ASN A 140 14.88 11.94 -16.34
C ASN A 140 15.08 11.23 -14.99
N ALA A 141 15.66 11.93 -14.02
CA ALA A 141 15.99 11.37 -12.73
C ALA A 141 15.08 11.93 -11.64
N PHE A 142 14.63 11.05 -10.76
CA PHE A 142 13.66 11.35 -9.72
C PHE A 142 14.13 10.85 -8.36
N LEU A 143 13.95 11.69 -7.35
CA LEU A 143 13.95 11.28 -5.95
C LEU A 143 12.57 10.70 -5.63
N MET A 144 12.57 9.41 -5.32
CA MET A 144 11.37 8.65 -5.01
C MET A 144 10.95 8.82 -3.55
N PRO A 145 9.66 8.61 -3.24
CA PRO A 145 9.22 8.53 -1.84
C PRO A 145 9.95 7.39 -1.08
N PRO A 146 9.97 7.46 0.26
CA PRO A 146 10.54 6.41 1.09
C PRO A 146 10.02 5.02 0.72
N PRO A 147 10.89 3.98 0.71
CA PRO A 147 10.42 2.62 0.47
C PRO A 147 9.53 2.12 1.60
N LYS A 148 8.84 1.03 1.30
CA LYS A 148 8.15 0.24 2.31
C LYS A 148 9.12 -0.27 3.39
N GLY A 149 8.84 0.04 4.66
CA GLY A 149 9.71 -0.31 5.79
C GLY A 149 10.81 0.71 6.08
N ALA A 150 10.76 1.89 5.45
CA ALA A 150 11.50 3.06 5.93
C ALA A 150 11.13 3.36 7.38
N SER A 151 12.08 3.84 8.18
CA SER A 151 11.81 4.20 9.57
C SER A 151 10.77 5.31 9.66
N LEU A 152 10.02 5.40 10.78
CA LEU A 152 9.05 6.48 10.98
C LEU A 152 9.69 7.86 10.80
N GLN A 153 10.94 8.01 11.22
CA GLN A 153 11.73 9.24 11.05
C GLN A 153 12.01 9.53 9.57
N GLU A 154 12.35 8.53 8.76
CA GLU A 154 12.56 8.68 7.31
C GLU A 154 11.25 9.05 6.60
N VAL A 155 10.15 8.37 6.95
CA VAL A 155 8.83 8.65 6.37
C VAL A 155 8.37 10.05 6.74
N GLU A 156 8.44 10.41 8.02
CA GLU A 156 8.07 11.74 8.50
C GLU A 156 8.93 12.81 7.82
N ALA A 157 10.26 12.64 7.80
CA ALA A 157 11.17 13.62 7.19
C ALA A 157 10.89 13.83 5.70
N LEU A 158 10.82 12.76 4.90
CA LEU A 158 10.72 12.84 3.44
C LEU A 158 9.30 13.07 2.89
N THR A 159 8.26 12.97 3.72
CA THR A 159 6.87 13.15 3.25
C THR A 159 6.14 14.33 3.89
N THR A 160 6.57 14.81 5.06
CA THR A 160 5.85 15.86 5.78
C THR A 160 6.47 17.25 5.65
N ARG A 161 7.79 17.33 5.39
CA ARG A 161 8.55 18.58 5.32
C ARG A 161 9.01 18.89 3.90
N PRO A 162 8.98 20.16 3.46
CA PRO A 162 9.53 20.55 2.18
C PRO A 162 11.03 20.27 2.11
N ILE A 163 11.44 19.47 1.13
CA ILE A 163 12.86 19.26 0.83
C ILE A 163 13.40 20.51 0.14
N VAL A 164 14.49 21.05 0.66
CA VAL A 164 15.21 22.19 0.09
C VAL A 164 16.28 21.68 -0.85
N SER A 165 17.14 20.78 -0.38
CA SER A 165 18.23 20.22 -1.16
C SER A 165 18.57 18.78 -0.74
N VAL A 166 19.22 18.06 -1.64
CA VAL A 166 19.88 16.77 -1.37
C VAL A 166 21.33 16.83 -1.79
N SER A 167 22.21 16.24 -1.00
CA SER A 167 23.64 16.09 -1.30
C SER A 167 24.03 14.62 -1.17
N PHE A 168 24.47 14.03 -2.27
CA PHE A 168 24.82 12.62 -2.34
C PHE A 168 26.26 12.40 -1.85
N PRO A 169 26.52 11.31 -1.10
CA PRO A 169 27.84 11.07 -0.54
C PRO A 169 28.85 10.66 -1.62
N ALA A 170 30.12 10.89 -1.33
CA ALA A 170 31.21 10.33 -2.12
C ALA A 170 31.35 8.81 -1.86
N GLY A 171 31.86 8.08 -2.85
CA GLY A 171 32.23 6.67 -2.70
C GLY A 171 31.13 5.69 -3.09
N ALA A 172 31.50 4.73 -3.96
CA ALA A 172 30.57 3.77 -4.56
C ALA A 172 29.85 2.86 -3.54
N GLY A 173 30.43 2.62 -2.35
CA GLY A 173 29.83 1.78 -1.31
C GLY A 173 28.52 2.33 -0.71
N ASN A 174 28.18 3.60 -0.98
CA ASN A 174 26.89 4.19 -0.57
C ASN A 174 25.75 3.86 -1.53
N TYR A 175 26.04 3.38 -2.73
CA TYR A 175 25.07 3.13 -3.79
C TYR A 175 24.71 1.65 -3.80
N ALA A 176 23.55 1.32 -3.22
CA ALA A 176 22.98 -0.01 -3.25
C ALA A 176 22.08 -0.11 -4.49
N LEU A 177 22.56 -0.78 -5.52
CA LEU A 177 21.81 -1.01 -6.75
C LEU A 177 20.56 -1.84 -6.40
N ASP A 178 19.37 -1.32 -6.73
CA ASP A 178 18.09 -1.98 -6.46
C ASP A 178 17.70 -2.77 -7.71
N TYR A 179 17.25 -4.00 -7.52
CA TYR A 179 17.08 -4.99 -8.60
C TYR A 179 15.62 -5.27 -8.91
N HIS A 180 14.70 -4.58 -8.25
CA HIS A 180 13.29 -4.95 -8.21
C HIS A 180 12.33 -3.87 -8.72
N GLY A 181 12.80 -2.80 -9.38
CA GLY A 181 11.91 -1.82 -10.02
C GLY A 181 11.16 -0.88 -9.05
N ILE A 182 9.99 -0.38 -9.47
CA ILE A 182 9.10 0.47 -8.64
C ILE A 182 7.94 -0.39 -8.11
N PHE A 183 7.86 -0.54 -6.79
CA PHE A 183 6.70 -1.18 -6.15
C PHE A 183 5.51 -0.21 -6.13
N THR A 184 4.41 -0.56 -6.80
CA THR A 184 3.17 0.25 -6.90
C THR A 184 2.19 0.00 -5.75
N ASP A 185 2.50 -0.94 -4.85
CA ASP A 185 1.54 -1.49 -3.91
C ASP A 185 1.28 -0.61 -2.67
N ARG A 186 0.65 0.55 -2.88
CA ARG A 186 -0.17 1.23 -1.86
C ARG A 186 -1.55 0.56 -1.74
N HIS A 187 -1.62 -0.77 -1.79
CA HIS A 187 -2.81 -1.47 -1.33
C HIS A 187 -2.87 -1.34 0.19
N CYS A 188 -3.89 -0.64 0.70
CA CYS A 188 -4.22 -0.74 2.12
C CYS A 188 -4.64 -2.18 2.37
N PHE A 189 -3.83 -2.91 3.14
CA PHE A 189 -4.20 -4.24 3.58
C PHE A 189 -5.41 -4.28 4.47
N PRO A 190 -6.05 -5.45 4.64
CA PRO A 190 -7.01 -5.68 5.71
C PRO A 190 -6.45 -5.18 7.05
N CYS A 191 -6.97 -4.06 7.51
CA CYS A 191 -6.57 -3.43 8.76
C CYS A 191 -7.80 -2.96 9.51
N PHE A 192 -7.75 -3.05 10.83
CA PHE A 192 -8.67 -2.41 11.75
C PHE A 192 -8.19 -0.99 12.04
N VAL A 193 -9.11 -0.06 12.30
CA VAL A 193 -8.73 1.26 12.81
C VAL A 193 -8.58 1.21 14.32
N ARG A 194 -7.67 2.02 14.86
CA ARG A 194 -7.49 2.24 16.31
C ARG A 194 -8.83 2.32 17.05
N GLY A 195 -8.91 1.67 18.20
CA GLY A 195 -10.10 1.64 19.05
C GLY A 195 -11.13 0.59 18.66
N THR A 196 -10.93 -0.14 17.55
CA THR A 196 -11.76 -1.30 17.19
C THR A 196 -11.62 -2.37 18.26
N LEU A 197 -12.73 -2.77 18.87
CA LEU A 197 -12.74 -3.82 19.89
C LEU A 197 -12.70 -5.21 19.23
N ILE A 198 -11.72 -6.02 19.63
CA ILE A 198 -11.54 -7.41 19.22
C ILE A 198 -11.90 -8.31 20.40
N GLU A 199 -12.72 -9.33 20.19
CA GLU A 199 -13.11 -10.26 21.24
C GLU A 199 -11.91 -11.13 21.67
N THR A 200 -11.57 -11.12 22.96
CA THR A 200 -10.47 -11.89 23.54
C THR A 200 -10.96 -12.79 24.66
N GLU A 201 -10.11 -13.68 25.18
CA GLU A 201 -10.43 -14.52 26.34
C GLU A 201 -10.98 -13.72 27.54
N GLN A 202 -10.50 -12.49 27.73
CA GLN A 202 -10.89 -11.61 28.85
C GLN A 202 -11.98 -10.60 28.48
N GLY A 203 -12.64 -10.80 27.33
CA GLY A 203 -13.63 -9.89 26.75
C GLY A 203 -13.06 -8.99 25.65
N PRO A 204 -13.86 -8.02 25.16
CA PRO A 204 -13.46 -7.13 24.08
C PRO A 204 -12.30 -6.21 24.49
N ARG A 205 -11.25 -6.15 23.67
CA ARG A 205 -10.11 -5.23 23.84
C ARG A 205 -9.83 -4.39 22.60
N PRO A 206 -9.43 -3.13 22.73
CA PRO A 206 -8.98 -2.32 21.59
C PRO A 206 -7.84 -3.03 20.84
N VAL A 207 -7.88 -2.97 19.51
CA VAL A 207 -6.90 -3.64 18.66
C VAL A 207 -5.45 -3.20 18.95
N GLU A 208 -5.25 -1.94 19.35
CA GLU A 208 -3.93 -1.40 19.72
C GLU A 208 -3.35 -1.99 21.03
N GLU A 209 -4.17 -2.67 21.83
CA GLU A 209 -3.74 -3.31 23.09
C GLU A 209 -3.44 -4.79 22.91
N LEU A 210 -3.69 -5.36 21.72
CA LEU A 210 -3.33 -6.74 21.44
C LEU A 210 -1.80 -6.87 21.41
N THR A 211 -1.29 -7.97 21.95
CA THR A 211 0.12 -8.31 21.95
C THR A 211 0.31 -9.76 21.50
N PRO A 212 1.48 -10.12 20.92
CA PRO A 212 1.78 -11.51 20.63
C PRO A 212 1.60 -12.40 21.88
N GLY A 213 1.00 -13.57 21.68
CA GLY A 213 0.60 -14.52 22.73
C GLY A 213 -0.79 -14.28 23.32
N MET A 214 -1.42 -13.12 23.07
CA MET A 214 -2.78 -12.86 23.56
C MET A 214 -3.81 -13.75 22.87
N LEU A 215 -4.73 -14.33 23.64
CA LEU A 215 -5.77 -15.22 23.11
C LEU A 215 -6.98 -14.42 22.60
N VAL A 216 -7.23 -14.50 21.29
CA VAL A 216 -8.36 -13.90 20.58
C VAL A 216 -9.38 -14.98 20.25
N VAL A 217 -10.67 -14.66 20.36
CA VAL A 217 -11.75 -15.56 19.98
C VAL A 217 -11.84 -15.64 18.46
N THR A 218 -11.73 -16.85 17.91
CA THR A 218 -11.94 -17.14 16.49
C THR A 218 -13.16 -18.04 16.30
N SER A 219 -13.75 -17.97 15.10
CA SER A 219 -15.03 -18.62 14.82
C SER A 219 -14.92 -20.14 14.70
N ASP A 220 -13.80 -20.65 14.18
CA ASP A 220 -13.64 -22.07 13.86
C ASP A 220 -12.77 -22.81 14.88
N ASN A 221 -11.74 -22.14 15.41
CA ASN A 221 -10.68 -22.77 16.19
C ASN A 221 -10.64 -22.29 17.65
N GLY A 222 -11.69 -21.62 18.12
CA GLY A 222 -11.79 -21.14 19.50
C GLY A 222 -10.76 -20.06 19.82
N LEU A 223 -10.14 -20.12 21.00
CA LEU A 223 -9.12 -19.14 21.40
C LEU A 223 -7.79 -19.43 20.68
N GLN A 224 -7.33 -18.47 19.87
CA GLN A 224 -6.06 -18.56 19.16
C GLN A 224 -5.08 -17.48 19.62
N PRO A 225 -3.78 -17.79 19.78
CA PRO A 225 -2.78 -16.82 20.20
C PRO A 225 -2.40 -15.92 19.02
N VAL A 226 -2.53 -14.61 19.20
CA VAL A 226 -1.97 -13.63 18.26
C VAL A 226 -0.49 -13.91 18.09
N ARG A 227 -0.03 -14.08 16.86
CA ARG A 227 1.39 -14.36 16.59
C ARG A 227 2.17 -13.12 16.28
N TRP A 228 1.52 -12.17 15.64
CA TRP A 228 2.10 -10.91 15.28
C TRP A 228 1.02 -9.85 15.17
N ILE A 229 1.39 -8.61 15.51
CA ILE A 229 0.58 -7.41 15.32
C ILE A 229 1.48 -6.28 14.84
N GLY A 230 0.99 -5.52 13.86
CA GLY A 230 1.65 -4.33 13.35
C GLY A 230 0.66 -3.19 13.18
N SER A 231 1.19 -1.96 13.13
CA SER A 231 0.37 -0.76 12.92
C SER A 231 1.02 0.23 11.96
N ARG A 232 0.19 1.12 11.41
CA ARG A 232 0.61 2.21 10.52
C ARG A 232 -0.32 3.42 10.65
N VAL A 233 0.27 4.59 10.86
CA VAL A 233 -0.45 5.87 10.88
C VAL A 233 -0.45 6.51 9.50
N LEU A 234 -1.62 6.97 9.05
CA LEU A 234 -1.81 7.82 7.86
C LEU A 234 -2.41 9.16 8.30
N GLY A 235 -1.70 10.26 8.04
CA GLY A 235 -2.21 11.62 8.28
C GLY A 235 -3.01 12.16 7.09
N SER A 236 -3.64 13.33 7.27
CA SER A 236 -4.57 13.94 6.29
C SER A 236 -3.94 14.04 4.91
N LYS A 237 -2.72 14.57 4.80
CA LYS A 237 -2.03 14.72 3.51
C LYS A 237 -1.86 13.38 2.77
N ALA A 238 -1.65 12.28 3.49
CA ALA A 238 -1.51 10.95 2.91
C ALA A 238 -2.87 10.38 2.46
N LEU A 239 -3.94 10.65 3.22
CA LEU A 239 -5.31 10.26 2.86
C LEU A 239 -5.90 11.11 1.72
N ASP A 240 -5.46 12.36 1.60
CA ASP A 240 -5.84 13.27 0.52
C ASP A 240 -5.10 12.93 -0.78
N ALA A 241 -3.82 12.56 -0.67
CA ALA A 241 -3.01 12.10 -1.81
C ALA A 241 -3.35 10.67 -2.27
N SER A 242 -4.07 9.89 -1.45
CA SER A 242 -4.46 8.52 -1.79
C SER A 242 -5.85 8.22 -1.20
N PRO A 243 -6.93 8.76 -1.81
CA PRO A 243 -8.30 8.58 -1.31
C PRO A 243 -8.76 7.13 -1.25
N ASN A 244 -8.16 6.25 -2.07
CA ASN A 244 -8.35 4.81 -2.03
C ASN A 244 -7.85 4.13 -0.74
N LEU A 245 -7.12 4.84 0.14
CA LEU A 245 -6.73 4.40 1.48
C LEU A 245 -7.70 4.85 2.58
N ARG A 246 -8.70 5.67 2.24
CA ARG A 246 -9.69 6.15 3.21
C ARG A 246 -10.50 4.96 3.74
N PRO A 247 -10.71 4.89 5.07
CA PRO A 247 -11.37 3.75 5.66
C PRO A 247 -12.83 3.63 5.24
N ILE A 248 -13.35 2.42 5.33
CA ILE A 248 -14.77 2.12 5.19
C ILE A 248 -15.37 2.03 6.58
N ARG A 249 -16.43 2.78 6.82
CA ARG A 249 -17.24 2.71 8.03
C ARG A 249 -18.45 1.84 7.77
N ILE A 250 -18.62 0.84 8.61
CA ILE A 250 -19.79 -0.03 8.69
C ILE A 250 -20.53 0.36 9.96
N ARG A 251 -21.66 1.04 9.81
CA ARG A 251 -22.47 1.53 10.92
C ARG A 251 -23.02 0.38 11.75
N ALA A 252 -23.24 0.63 13.04
CA ALA A 252 -23.87 -0.34 13.93
C ALA A 252 -25.17 -0.90 13.32
N GLY A 253 -25.31 -2.24 13.32
CA GLY A 253 -26.47 -2.94 12.75
C GLY A 253 -26.51 -3.09 11.22
N ALA A 254 -25.59 -2.49 10.46
CA ALA A 254 -25.64 -2.46 9.00
C ALA A 254 -25.50 -3.84 8.32
N LEU A 255 -24.81 -4.79 8.95
CA LEU A 255 -24.60 -6.13 8.38
C LEU A 255 -25.85 -7.03 8.55
N GLY A 256 -26.68 -6.76 9.57
CA GLY A 256 -27.81 -7.59 9.96
C GLY A 256 -27.67 -8.13 11.39
N LYS A 257 -28.78 -8.58 11.99
CA LYS A 257 -28.84 -9.09 13.38
C LYS A 257 -28.33 -8.11 14.45
N GLY A 258 -28.34 -6.81 14.17
CA GLY A 258 -27.76 -5.82 15.08
C GLY A 258 -26.22 -5.77 15.06
N LEU A 259 -25.58 -6.32 14.02
CA LEU A 259 -24.14 -6.29 13.83
C LEU A 259 -23.70 -5.27 12.77
N PRO A 260 -22.53 -4.65 12.92
CA PRO A 260 -21.68 -4.66 14.12
C PRO A 260 -22.38 -3.97 15.32
N LEU A 261 -21.93 -4.25 16.55
CA LEU A 261 -22.51 -3.69 17.79
C LEU A 261 -22.24 -2.18 17.92
N ARG A 262 -21.10 -1.73 17.40
CA ARG A 262 -20.70 -0.33 17.26
C ARG A 262 -20.25 -0.08 15.82
N ASN A 263 -20.00 1.17 15.46
CA ASN A 263 -19.43 1.47 14.15
C ASN A 263 -18.08 0.76 14.01
N LEU A 264 -17.97 -0.13 13.03
CA LEU A 264 -16.72 -0.80 12.67
C LEU A 264 -16.06 -0.01 11.55
N VAL A 265 -14.81 0.42 11.77
CA VAL A 265 -14.04 1.19 10.79
C VAL A 265 -12.82 0.37 10.39
N VAL A 266 -12.71 0.06 9.10
CA VAL A 266 -11.70 -0.85 8.57
C VAL A 266 -11.13 -0.30 7.26
N SER A 267 -10.00 -0.85 6.83
CA SER A 267 -9.46 -0.51 5.52
C SER A 267 -10.37 -1.00 4.37
N PRO A 268 -10.28 -0.40 3.18
CA PRO A 268 -11.10 -0.78 2.03
C PRO A 268 -11.07 -2.26 1.63
N GLN A 269 -9.93 -2.91 1.79
CA GLN A 269 -9.75 -4.32 1.42
C GLN A 269 -10.05 -5.29 2.55
N HIS A 270 -10.28 -4.81 3.78
CA HIS A 270 -10.62 -5.66 4.91
C HIS A 270 -11.91 -6.42 4.63
N ARG A 271 -11.88 -7.75 4.77
CA ARG A 271 -13.03 -8.59 4.47
C ARG A 271 -13.89 -8.85 5.69
N VAL A 272 -15.18 -8.75 5.46
CA VAL A 272 -16.23 -9.05 6.42
C VAL A 272 -16.92 -10.33 5.99
N LEU A 273 -17.28 -11.18 6.96
CA LEU A 273 -18.02 -12.39 6.68
C LEU A 273 -19.46 -12.07 6.31
N VAL A 274 -19.86 -12.52 5.13
CA VAL A 274 -21.25 -12.50 4.68
C VAL A 274 -21.79 -13.92 4.81
N ARG A 275 -22.87 -14.08 5.58
CA ARG A 275 -23.58 -15.36 5.78
C ARG A 275 -25.01 -15.23 5.27
N SER A 276 -25.29 -15.73 4.07
CA SER A 276 -26.62 -15.55 3.45
C SER A 276 -27.01 -16.61 2.41
N ARG A 277 -28.32 -16.73 2.16
CA ARG A 277 -28.83 -17.55 1.05
C ARG A 277 -28.42 -17.02 -0.33
N ILE A 278 -28.12 -15.72 -0.45
CA ILE A 278 -27.63 -15.13 -1.70
C ILE A 278 -26.19 -15.56 -1.96
N ALA A 279 -25.35 -15.60 -0.91
CA ALA A 279 -24.00 -16.14 -0.98
C ALA A 279 -24.04 -17.61 -1.43
N LEU A 280 -24.89 -18.44 -0.82
CA LEU A 280 -25.07 -19.84 -1.22
C LEU A 280 -25.37 -20.01 -2.71
N LYS A 281 -26.30 -19.21 -3.25
CA LYS A 281 -26.67 -19.25 -4.67
C LYS A 281 -25.57 -18.75 -5.61
N MET A 282 -24.65 -17.90 -5.13
CA MET A 282 -23.63 -17.26 -5.94
C MET A 282 -22.29 -17.99 -5.93
N PHE A 283 -21.94 -18.57 -4.79
CA PHE A 283 -20.61 -19.12 -4.52
C PHE A 283 -20.67 -20.62 -4.18
N GLY A 284 -21.86 -21.21 -4.08
CA GLY A 284 -22.02 -22.61 -3.66
C GLY A 284 -21.83 -22.84 -2.16
N THR A 285 -21.55 -21.78 -1.39
CA THR A 285 -21.37 -21.81 0.07
C THR A 285 -22.13 -20.65 0.72
N PRO A 286 -22.74 -20.85 1.91
CA PRO A 286 -23.49 -19.78 2.58
C PRO A 286 -22.59 -18.69 3.16
N GLU A 287 -21.29 -18.94 3.31
CA GLU A 287 -20.32 -18.08 4.00
C GLU A 287 -19.19 -17.66 3.04
N VAL A 288 -19.02 -16.34 2.88
CA VAL A 288 -17.98 -15.75 2.01
C VAL A 288 -17.39 -14.50 2.64
N LEU A 289 -16.09 -14.28 2.43
CA LEU A 289 -15.39 -13.08 2.89
C LEU A 289 -15.38 -12.02 1.77
N VAL A 290 -15.98 -10.86 2.05
CA VAL A 290 -16.15 -9.77 1.07
C VAL A 290 -15.46 -8.51 1.55
N ALA A 291 -14.61 -7.93 0.71
CA ALA A 291 -13.91 -6.68 1.02
C ALA A 291 -14.90 -5.53 1.25
N ALA A 292 -14.68 -4.75 2.32
CA ALA A 292 -15.58 -3.69 2.77
C ALA A 292 -15.92 -2.67 1.66
N LYS A 293 -14.95 -2.30 0.81
CA LYS A 293 -15.18 -1.37 -0.32
C LYS A 293 -16.18 -1.89 -1.36
N GLN A 294 -16.38 -3.21 -1.44
CA GLN A 294 -17.37 -3.79 -2.36
C GLN A 294 -18.78 -3.76 -1.80
N LEU A 295 -18.94 -3.41 -0.51
CA LEU A 295 -20.21 -3.36 0.21
C LEU A 295 -20.82 -1.95 0.28
N LEU A 296 -20.20 -0.94 -0.36
CA LEU A 296 -20.67 0.46 -0.39
C LEU A 296 -22.10 0.68 -0.91
N GLN A 297 -22.70 -0.33 -1.55
CA GLN A 297 -24.10 -0.29 -2.00
C GLN A 297 -25.11 -0.70 -0.91
N ILE A 298 -24.63 -1.12 0.25
CA ILE A 298 -25.44 -1.53 1.39
C ILE A 298 -25.65 -0.31 2.29
N ASP A 299 -26.92 -0.03 2.61
CA ASP A 299 -27.23 1.04 3.57
C ASP A 299 -26.57 0.76 4.92
N GLY A 300 -25.89 1.76 5.48
CA GLY A 300 -25.04 1.57 6.65
C GLY A 300 -23.55 1.55 6.35
N ILE A 301 -23.12 1.44 5.09
CA ILE A 301 -21.70 1.27 4.73
C ILE A 301 -21.24 2.40 3.81
N ASP A 302 -20.28 3.20 4.29
CA ASP A 302 -19.78 4.41 3.60
C ASP A 302 -18.27 4.59 3.74
N ILE A 303 -17.70 5.47 2.92
CA ILE A 303 -16.31 5.92 3.07
C ILE A 303 -16.28 6.95 4.21
N ALA A 304 -15.40 6.76 5.18
CA ALA A 304 -15.25 7.65 6.32
C ALA A 304 -14.36 8.85 5.96
N ASP A 305 -14.95 9.82 5.26
CA ASP A 305 -14.24 11.00 4.78
C ASP A 305 -13.92 12.06 5.85
N ASP A 306 -14.54 11.91 7.02
CA ASP A 306 -14.47 12.80 8.17
C ASP A 306 -13.26 12.54 9.09
N LEU A 307 -12.42 11.55 8.79
CA LEU A 307 -11.26 11.21 9.61
C LEU A 307 -9.98 11.89 9.06
N PRO A 308 -9.41 12.89 9.77
CA PRO A 308 -8.21 13.61 9.32
C PRO A 308 -6.92 12.80 9.48
N SER A 309 -6.93 11.73 10.26
CA SER A 309 -5.83 10.80 10.41
C SER A 309 -6.37 9.44 10.84
N VAL A 310 -5.72 8.37 10.42
CA VAL A 310 -6.14 7.00 10.71
C VAL A 310 -4.91 6.19 11.10
N GLU A 311 -4.97 5.51 12.25
CA GLU A 311 -3.99 4.50 12.61
C GLU A 311 -4.61 3.12 12.36
N TYR A 312 -3.99 2.37 11.46
CA TYR A 312 -4.39 1.04 11.04
C TYR A 312 -3.60 -0.02 11.79
N PHE A 313 -4.27 -1.08 12.23
CA PHE A 313 -3.68 -2.24 12.89
C PHE A 313 -4.02 -3.52 12.13
N HIS A 314 -3.07 -4.43 12.06
CA HIS A 314 -3.24 -5.77 11.51
C HIS A 314 -2.60 -6.79 12.43
N PHE A 315 -3.17 -7.97 12.50
CA PHE A 315 -2.61 -9.07 13.27
C PHE A 315 -2.92 -10.40 12.60
N LEU A 316 -2.09 -11.40 12.85
CA LEU A 316 -2.21 -12.74 12.27
C LEU A 316 -2.06 -13.83 13.33
N PHE A 317 -2.53 -15.02 12.96
CA PHE A 317 -2.36 -16.27 13.68
C PHE A 317 -1.52 -17.25 12.85
N ASP A 318 -1.38 -18.49 13.32
CA ASP A 318 -0.75 -19.57 12.55
C ASP A 318 -1.47 -19.84 11.22
N GLN A 319 -2.77 -19.57 11.18
CA GLN A 319 -3.62 -19.72 10.02
C GLN A 319 -4.47 -18.46 9.84
N HIS A 320 -5.10 -18.32 8.68
CA HIS A 320 -6.09 -17.27 8.48
C HIS A 320 -7.34 -17.62 9.29
N GLU A 321 -7.72 -16.74 10.21
CA GLU A 321 -8.85 -16.93 11.13
C GLU A 321 -9.96 -15.90 10.88
N ILE A 322 -11.18 -16.24 11.27
CA ILE A 322 -12.28 -15.28 11.39
C ILE A 322 -12.39 -14.87 12.86
N VAL A 323 -12.23 -13.58 13.11
CA VAL A 323 -12.29 -12.96 14.45
C VAL A 323 -13.59 -12.18 14.62
N LEU A 324 -13.91 -11.84 15.87
CA LEU A 324 -15.02 -10.95 16.19
C LEU A 324 -14.49 -9.53 16.45
N SER A 325 -14.84 -8.59 15.57
CA SER A 325 -14.52 -7.16 15.70
C SER A 325 -15.79 -6.33 15.83
N GLU A 326 -15.93 -5.57 16.92
CA GLU A 326 -17.18 -4.91 17.33
C GLU A 326 -18.39 -5.89 17.28
N GLY A 327 -18.15 -7.17 17.59
CA GLY A 327 -19.13 -8.27 17.51
C GLY A 327 -19.42 -8.80 16.11
N ALA A 328 -18.88 -8.20 15.03
CA ALA A 328 -19.01 -8.69 13.67
C ALA A 328 -17.87 -9.65 13.29
N GLU A 329 -18.17 -10.64 12.46
CA GLU A 329 -17.18 -11.59 11.95
C GLU A 329 -16.34 -10.96 10.82
N THR A 330 -15.03 -10.84 11.03
CA THR A 330 -14.06 -10.26 10.09
C THR A 330 -12.80 -11.12 9.98
N GLU A 331 -12.00 -10.92 8.95
CA GLU A 331 -10.75 -11.66 8.79
C GLU A 331 -9.62 -11.18 9.72
N SER A 332 -8.75 -12.10 10.13
CA SER A 332 -7.37 -11.78 10.50
C SER A 332 -6.53 -11.50 9.24
N LEU A 333 -5.30 -11.03 9.38
CA LEU A 333 -4.42 -10.89 8.22
C LEU A 333 -4.18 -12.27 7.57
N HIS A 334 -4.62 -12.41 6.32
CA HIS A 334 -4.40 -13.59 5.51
C HIS A 334 -3.04 -13.48 4.82
N THR A 335 -2.06 -14.32 5.14
CA THR A 335 -0.68 -14.24 4.62
C THR A 335 -0.51 -14.81 3.20
N GLY A 336 -1.41 -14.47 2.27
CA GLY A 336 -1.21 -14.70 0.84
C GLY A 336 0.10 -14.06 0.33
N PRO A 337 0.67 -14.51 -0.81
CA PRO A 337 1.89 -13.92 -1.38
C PRO A 337 1.80 -12.39 -1.52
N GLU A 338 0.62 -11.88 -1.92
CA GLU A 338 0.35 -10.44 -1.98
C GLU A 338 0.29 -9.80 -0.59
N ALA A 339 -0.26 -10.49 0.41
CA ALA A 339 -0.41 -9.99 1.78
C ALA A 339 0.88 -9.94 2.61
N LEU A 340 1.89 -10.73 2.24
CA LEU A 340 3.22 -10.66 2.86
C LEU A 340 4.08 -9.57 2.22
N LYS A 341 3.88 -9.26 0.94
CA LYS A 341 4.62 -8.20 0.24
C LYS A 341 4.29 -6.79 0.78
N SER A 342 3.11 -6.58 1.36
CA SER A 342 2.67 -5.23 1.80
C SER A 342 2.71 -4.87 3.29
N VAL A 343 3.26 -5.72 4.17
CA VAL A 343 3.34 -5.42 5.63
C VAL A 343 4.52 -4.50 5.95
N GLY A 344 5.40 -4.25 4.98
CA GLY A 344 6.63 -3.47 5.14
C GLY A 344 7.80 -4.36 5.55
N ARG A 345 9.03 -4.02 5.13
CA ARG A 345 10.19 -4.92 5.26
C ARG A 345 10.51 -5.35 6.70
N GLN A 346 10.33 -4.47 7.69
CA GLN A 346 10.59 -4.81 9.09
C GLN A 346 9.56 -5.82 9.61
N ALA A 347 8.27 -5.53 9.44
CA ALA A 347 7.18 -6.45 9.75
C ALA A 347 7.29 -7.76 8.96
N GLN A 348 7.65 -7.71 7.68
CA GLN A 348 7.86 -8.88 6.85
C GLN A 348 9.04 -9.72 7.36
N ALA A 349 10.15 -9.10 7.74
CA ALA A 349 11.30 -9.79 8.32
C ALA A 349 10.96 -10.40 9.69
N GLU A 350 10.16 -9.71 10.50
CA GLU A 350 9.63 -10.24 11.76
C GLU A 350 8.70 -11.43 11.51
N ILE A 351 7.77 -11.32 10.56
CA ILE A 351 6.87 -12.42 10.16
C ILE A 351 7.68 -13.59 9.61
N PHE A 352 8.69 -13.37 8.76
CA PHE A 352 9.56 -14.44 8.24
C PHE A 352 10.49 -15.03 9.31
N ALA A 353 10.86 -14.27 10.34
CA ALA A 353 11.58 -14.81 11.49
C ALA A 353 10.68 -15.69 12.37
N LEU A 354 9.39 -15.33 12.49
CA LEU A 354 8.39 -16.09 13.26
C LEU A 354 7.84 -17.29 12.48
N PHE A 355 7.75 -17.19 11.15
CA PHE A 355 7.24 -18.20 10.22
C PHE A 355 8.20 -18.36 9.02
N PRO A 356 9.35 -19.03 9.21
CA PRO A 356 10.34 -19.25 8.14
C PRO A 356 9.75 -19.93 6.90
N GLU A 357 8.75 -20.79 7.07
CA GLU A 357 8.02 -21.48 6.00
C GLU A 357 7.30 -20.55 5.03
N LEU A 358 6.98 -19.31 5.42
CA LEU A 358 6.39 -18.31 4.52
C LEU A 358 7.42 -17.75 3.52
N ARG A 359 8.72 -17.90 3.81
CA ARG A 359 9.82 -17.44 2.95
C ARG A 359 10.14 -18.41 1.82
N ASP A 360 10.09 -19.71 2.12
CA ASP A 360 10.49 -20.79 1.21
C ASP A 360 9.29 -21.47 0.52
N ARG A 361 8.10 -20.85 0.65
CA ARG A 361 6.86 -21.38 0.09
C ARG A 361 6.90 -21.40 -1.44
N PRO A 362 6.61 -22.54 -2.09
CA PRO A 362 6.44 -22.60 -3.54
C PRO A 362 5.34 -21.63 -3.99
N GLU A 363 5.52 -20.91 -5.11
CA GLU A 363 4.52 -19.96 -5.64
C GLU A 363 3.14 -20.62 -5.88
N ASP A 364 3.12 -21.94 -6.07
CA ASP A 364 1.94 -22.75 -6.32
C ASP A 364 1.11 -23.05 -5.05
N GLU A 365 1.68 -22.83 -3.86
CA GLU A 365 1.06 -23.17 -2.57
C GLU A 365 0.36 -21.94 -1.98
N VAL A 366 -0.82 -21.62 -2.51
CA VAL A 366 -1.64 -20.49 -2.04
C VAL A 366 -2.17 -20.80 -0.63
N PRO A 367 -1.89 -19.98 0.41
CA PRO A 367 -2.45 -20.21 1.72
C PRO A 367 -3.97 -20.20 1.66
N VAL A 368 -4.57 -21.13 2.39
CA VAL A 368 -6.02 -21.31 2.39
C VAL A 368 -6.64 -20.20 3.23
N GLY A 369 -7.63 -19.51 2.67
CA GLY A 369 -8.42 -18.57 3.45
C GLY A 369 -9.41 -19.30 4.36
N ALA A 370 -9.73 -18.74 5.53
CA ALA A 370 -10.73 -19.30 6.44
C ALA A 370 -12.07 -19.61 5.73
N ARG A 371 -12.42 -18.78 4.73
CA ARG A 371 -13.57 -18.96 3.83
C ARG A 371 -13.20 -18.55 2.42
N VAL A 372 -14.14 -18.76 1.48
CA VAL A 372 -14.03 -18.28 0.10
C VAL A 372 -13.87 -16.77 0.09
N LEU A 373 -12.73 -16.30 -0.45
CA LEU A 373 -12.43 -14.89 -0.63
C LEU A 373 -13.11 -14.41 -1.92
N ALA A 374 -14.18 -13.63 -1.81
CA ALA A 374 -14.87 -13.14 -2.99
C ALA A 374 -13.98 -12.17 -3.79
N SER A 375 -13.86 -12.37 -5.11
CA SER A 375 -13.22 -11.38 -5.98
C SER A 375 -13.96 -10.04 -5.93
N GLY A 376 -13.29 -8.94 -6.22
CA GLY A 376 -13.92 -7.60 -6.16
C GLY A 376 -15.21 -7.52 -6.97
N ARG A 377 -15.20 -8.07 -8.19
CA ARG A 377 -16.37 -8.14 -9.08
C ARG A 377 -17.52 -8.94 -8.46
N MET A 378 -17.21 -10.11 -7.89
CA MET A 378 -18.23 -11.00 -7.31
C MET A 378 -18.78 -10.46 -5.99
N GLY A 379 -17.93 -9.88 -5.13
CA GLY A 379 -18.33 -9.20 -3.90
C GLY A 379 -19.30 -8.04 -4.16
N ARG A 380 -19.00 -7.20 -5.17
CA ARG A 380 -19.89 -6.10 -5.57
C ARG A 380 -21.23 -6.60 -6.08
N LYS A 381 -21.21 -7.66 -6.91
CA LYS A 381 -22.44 -8.28 -7.41
C LYS A 381 -23.29 -8.86 -6.26
N LEU A 382 -22.65 -9.41 -5.23
CA LEU A 382 -23.33 -9.88 -4.04
C LEU A 382 -24.00 -8.72 -3.30
N ALA A 383 -23.28 -7.62 -3.06
CA ALA A 383 -23.81 -6.44 -2.39
C ALA A 383 -25.04 -5.86 -3.12
N VAL A 384 -24.95 -5.72 -4.45
CA VAL A 384 -26.08 -5.25 -5.29
C VAL A 384 -27.31 -6.15 -5.14
N ARG A 385 -27.14 -7.48 -5.12
CA ARG A 385 -28.26 -8.41 -4.94
C ARG A 385 -28.89 -8.30 -3.56
N HIS A 386 -28.08 -8.13 -2.52
CA HIS A 386 -28.58 -7.89 -1.16
C HIS A 386 -29.42 -6.61 -1.08
N ALA A 387 -28.91 -5.51 -1.65
CA ALA A 387 -29.62 -4.23 -1.72
C ALA A 387 -30.94 -4.35 -2.50
N GLN A 388 -30.91 -4.93 -3.70
CA GLN A 388 -32.09 -5.11 -4.56
C GLN A 388 -33.19 -5.95 -3.90
N HIS A 389 -32.81 -7.00 -3.19
CA HIS A 389 -33.75 -7.90 -2.52
C HIS A 389 -34.08 -7.48 -1.07
N ARG A 390 -33.54 -6.35 -0.59
CA ARG A 390 -33.68 -5.87 0.80
C ARG A 390 -33.37 -6.97 1.82
N LYS A 391 -32.24 -7.64 1.62
CA LYS A 391 -31.76 -8.72 2.51
C LYS A 391 -30.48 -8.30 3.20
N THR A 392 -30.41 -8.52 4.51
CA THR A 392 -29.19 -8.31 5.30
C THR A 392 -28.07 -9.24 4.85
N LEU A 393 -26.82 -8.80 5.03
CA LEU A 393 -25.60 -9.55 4.69
C LEU A 393 -25.38 -10.75 5.61
N VAL A 394 -25.79 -10.62 6.87
CA VAL A 394 -25.79 -11.68 7.89
C VAL A 394 -27.25 -12.02 8.23
N GLN A 395 -27.61 -13.30 8.05
CA GLN A 395 -28.99 -13.82 8.15
C GLN A 395 -29.16 -14.85 9.24
#